data_AF-A0A849U015-F1
#
_entry.id   AF-A0A849U015-F1
#
_cell.length_a   1.000
_cell.length_b   1.000
_cell.length_c   1.000
_cell.angle_alpha   90.00
_cell.angle_beta   90.00
_cell.angle_gamma   90.00
#
_symmetry.space_group_name_H-M   'P 1'
#
loop_
_entity.id
_entity.type
_entity.pdbx_description
1 polymer ?
#
loop_
_entity_poly.entity_id
_entity_poly.type
_entity_poly.pdbx_seq_one_letter_code
_entity_poly.pdbx_strand_id
1 'polypeptide(L)'
;MGATLFAIVSWFCLCAASLTLAADFTDVGYSALQAELGGGTPTGAGVRAAQVEAPVNDTSGGSAPIFMPNPSDAQFAGKVITAQNGNPSGTFSDHATAVGRLFYGNNSSIAPGLTQIEVYDAVNWFTSLSNASGTATTGPTRITNHSWVGIGGTPSETGQILRMVDRQVHANESIQVVGLANGPADNPLLGSAYNVISVGRTDGGHQRNTVSVAGDSLYAPLRTAPLLVAPESTTSAATPVVSAAAALLVQTGHGAGLSLSEGSTTISGVGTIYNAERSETIKATLSAGADRETSNTGTTADITDYRSAGHETANGLDDRYGAGQVNIDNSYHILAGGEQPSLQSGGGDIGSRGFDYGTIGRVGGIQGAASYFFNATSEVTLFASLAWNLSLSNDAQLTSQLYNLDVSLFDVTNNRLVASSISPLDNTENLFFNLLVGNRYEMRVTTNESTEFSGEYALAWRMDPSPSPVPLPAAAWLFGSGMAGLAAWARRRRTE
;
A
#
# COMPACT_ATOMS: atom_id res chain seq x y z
N MET A 1 5.04 18.98 30.13
CA MET A 1 4.28 18.71 28.90
C MET A 1 2.84 19.05 29.20
N GLY A 2 2.40 20.25 28.83
CA GLY A 2 1.06 20.76 29.13
C GLY A 2 0.06 20.19 28.12
N ALA A 3 -1.17 19.94 28.57
CA ALA A 3 -2.25 19.35 27.79
C ALA A 3 -2.40 20.02 26.42
N THR A 4 -2.18 19.25 25.36
CA THR A 4 -2.27 19.70 23.96
C THR A 4 -3.68 19.48 23.42
N LEU A 5 -4.21 20.51 22.76
CA LEU A 5 -5.50 20.51 22.09
C LEU A 5 -5.36 19.76 20.75
N PHE A 6 -6.01 18.61 20.61
CA PHE A 6 -6.07 17.88 19.33
C PHE A 6 -7.38 18.26 18.61
N ALA A 7 -7.28 18.83 17.42
CA ALA A 7 -8.42 18.96 16.52
C ALA A 7 -8.50 17.68 15.67
N ILE A 8 -9.41 16.77 16.01
CA ILE A 8 -9.64 15.52 15.29
C ILE A 8 -11.08 15.55 14.75
N VAL A 9 -11.23 15.34 13.44
CA VAL A 9 -12.54 15.27 12.78
C VAL A 9 -12.88 13.81 12.53
N SER A 10 -13.82 13.26 13.30
CA SER A 10 -14.38 11.91 13.11
C SER A 10 -15.78 11.98 12.52
N TRP A 11 -16.06 11.21 11.46
CA TRP A 11 -17.38 11.13 10.83
C TRP A 11 -17.99 9.73 11.07
N PHE A 12 -19.21 9.67 11.63
CA PHE A 12 -19.94 8.44 11.93
C PHE A 12 -20.52 7.77 10.66
N CYS A 13 -20.53 6.43 10.60
CA CYS A 13 -21.20 5.65 9.56
C CYS A 13 -22.02 4.48 10.14
N LEU A 14 -23.21 4.23 9.58
CA LEU A 14 -24.07 3.06 9.83
C LEU A 14 -23.97 2.13 8.61
N CYS A 15 -23.63 0.84 8.79
CA CYS A 15 -23.58 -0.14 7.70
C CYS A 15 -24.53 -1.32 7.91
N ALA A 16 -25.32 -1.65 6.88
CA ALA A 16 -26.13 -2.87 6.78
C ALA A 16 -25.30 -3.96 6.09
N ALA A 17 -25.12 -5.13 6.73
CA ALA A 17 -24.22 -6.18 6.29
C ALA A 17 -24.97 -7.48 6.01
N SER A 18 -24.85 -8.03 4.78
CA SER A 18 -24.96 -9.48 4.47
C SER A 18 -24.68 -9.81 2.99
N LEU A 19 -24.99 -8.93 2.03
CA LEU A 19 -24.75 -9.16 0.58
C LEU A 19 -23.46 -8.51 0.05
N THR A 20 -22.95 -7.47 0.72
CA THR A 20 -21.77 -6.69 0.30
C THR A 20 -20.47 -7.47 0.47
N LEU A 21 -20.35 -8.22 1.57
CA LEU A 21 -19.07 -8.78 2.02
C LEU A 21 -18.44 -9.86 1.09
N ALA A 22 -19.24 -10.71 0.46
CA ALA A 22 -18.72 -11.70 -0.49
C ALA A 22 -18.27 -11.06 -1.82
N ALA A 23 -18.92 -9.95 -2.19
CA ALA A 23 -18.54 -9.15 -3.33
C ALA A 23 -17.25 -8.38 -3.04
N ASP A 24 -17.11 -7.80 -1.84
CA ASP A 24 -15.90 -7.11 -1.39
C ASP A 24 -14.65 -8.03 -1.44
N PHE A 25 -14.79 -9.31 -1.05
CA PHE A 25 -13.71 -10.30 -1.15
C PHE A 25 -13.35 -10.64 -2.61
N THR A 26 -14.33 -10.63 -3.50
CA THR A 26 -14.11 -10.88 -4.92
C THR A 26 -13.38 -9.71 -5.57
N ASP A 27 -13.80 -8.49 -5.24
CA ASP A 27 -13.27 -7.24 -5.78
C ASP A 27 -11.79 -7.01 -5.42
N VAL A 28 -11.32 -7.57 -4.31
CA VAL A 28 -9.89 -7.51 -3.91
C VAL A 28 -9.10 -8.79 -4.21
N GLY A 29 -9.64 -9.69 -5.04
CA GLY A 29 -8.99 -10.92 -5.49
C GLY A 29 -8.93 -12.05 -4.46
N TYR A 30 -9.47 -11.89 -3.26
CA TYR A 30 -9.39 -12.90 -2.21
C TYR A 30 -10.18 -14.18 -2.55
N SER A 31 -11.34 -14.06 -3.20
CA SER A 31 -12.12 -15.21 -3.64
C SER A 31 -11.36 -16.10 -4.64
N ALA A 32 -10.57 -15.48 -5.54
CA ALA A 32 -9.74 -16.21 -6.50
C ALA A 32 -8.62 -16.97 -5.79
N LEU A 33 -7.92 -16.29 -4.87
CA LEU A 33 -6.88 -16.88 -4.04
C LEU A 33 -7.40 -18.06 -3.17
N GLN A 34 -8.61 -17.92 -2.63
CA GLN A 34 -9.27 -19.00 -1.89
C GLN A 34 -9.64 -20.19 -2.77
N ALA A 35 -10.12 -19.94 -3.99
CA ALA A 35 -10.43 -20.99 -4.94
C ALA A 35 -9.19 -21.77 -5.37
N GLU A 36 -8.04 -21.09 -5.50
CA GLU A 36 -6.77 -21.71 -5.86
C GLU A 36 -6.16 -22.52 -4.70
N LEU A 37 -5.98 -21.90 -3.54
CA LEU A 37 -5.19 -22.48 -2.45
C LEU A 37 -6.02 -23.33 -1.49
N GLY A 38 -7.34 -23.17 -1.47
CA GLY A 38 -8.25 -23.85 -0.54
C GLY A 38 -7.82 -23.66 0.92
N GLY A 39 -7.56 -24.77 1.62
CA GLY A 39 -7.10 -24.71 3.02
C GLY A 39 -5.70 -24.11 3.22
N GLY A 40 -4.94 -23.88 2.14
CA GLY A 40 -3.63 -23.24 2.17
C GLY A 40 -3.67 -21.72 2.10
N THR A 41 -4.85 -21.10 1.90
CA THR A 41 -4.95 -19.63 1.82
C THR A 41 -4.48 -18.99 3.13
N PRO A 42 -3.58 -18.00 3.09
CA PRO A 42 -3.19 -17.26 4.28
C PRO A 42 -4.41 -16.57 4.93
N THR A 43 -4.40 -16.47 6.24
CA THR A 43 -5.47 -15.89 7.06
C THR A 43 -4.98 -14.76 7.97
N GLY A 44 -3.69 -14.39 7.92
CA GLY A 44 -3.04 -13.50 8.90
C GLY A 44 -2.64 -14.23 10.19
N ALA A 45 -2.72 -15.56 10.23
CA ALA A 45 -2.36 -16.32 11.42
C ALA A 45 -0.89 -16.12 11.81
N GLY A 46 -0.63 -15.92 13.11
CA GLY A 46 0.72 -15.67 13.64
C GLY A 46 1.20 -14.22 13.51
N VAL A 47 0.53 -13.39 12.70
CA VAL A 47 0.82 -11.96 12.58
C VAL A 47 0.18 -11.21 13.75
N ARG A 48 0.94 -10.30 14.37
CA ARG A 48 0.42 -9.40 15.40
C ARG A 48 0.05 -8.06 14.79
N ALA A 49 -1.10 -7.56 15.19
CA ALA A 49 -1.68 -6.35 14.65
C ALA A 49 -1.93 -5.31 15.75
N ALA A 50 -1.97 -4.05 15.35
CA ALA A 50 -2.49 -2.96 16.16
C ALA A 50 -3.55 -2.16 15.40
N GLN A 51 -4.55 -1.69 16.13
CA GLN A 51 -5.55 -0.74 15.65
C GLN A 51 -5.43 0.54 16.48
N VAL A 52 -5.07 1.63 15.82
CA VAL A 52 -4.93 2.94 16.46
C VAL A 52 -6.08 3.82 16.00
N GLU A 53 -6.82 4.37 16.94
CA GLU A 53 -8.02 5.16 16.66
C GLU A 53 -7.93 6.54 17.30
N ALA A 54 -8.43 7.54 16.58
CA ALA A 54 -8.75 8.79 17.22
C ALA A 54 -9.98 8.61 18.14
N PRO A 55 -10.03 9.27 19.31
CA PRO A 55 -11.22 9.22 20.14
C PRO A 55 -12.42 9.82 19.40
N VAL A 56 -13.60 9.18 19.53
CA VAL A 56 -14.85 9.69 18.90
C VAL A 56 -15.53 10.79 19.71
N ASN A 57 -15.03 11.06 20.91
CA ASN A 57 -15.50 12.12 21.81
C ASN A 57 -14.43 13.20 22.00
N ASP A 58 -14.87 14.40 22.37
CA ASP A 58 -13.96 15.48 22.77
C ASP A 58 -13.28 15.15 24.10
N THR A 59 -11.95 15.08 24.06
CA THR A 59 -11.08 14.81 25.21
C THR A 59 -10.40 16.07 25.77
N SER A 60 -10.62 17.24 25.18
CA SER A 60 -9.97 18.51 25.59
C SER A 60 -10.33 18.94 27.03
N GLY A 61 -11.51 18.54 27.51
CA GLY A 61 -11.97 18.76 28.89
C GLY A 61 -11.51 17.70 29.91
N GLY A 62 -10.61 16.79 29.54
CA GLY A 62 -10.16 15.69 30.40
C GLY A 62 -11.10 14.48 30.43
N SER A 63 -12.11 14.45 29.56
CA SER A 63 -12.95 13.28 29.34
C SER A 63 -12.10 12.10 28.87
N ALA A 64 -12.39 10.90 29.39
CA ALA A 64 -11.70 9.70 28.95
C ALA A 64 -11.97 9.41 27.45
N PRO A 65 -10.96 8.97 26.67
CA PRO A 65 -11.13 8.70 25.24
C PRO A 65 -11.97 7.45 24.98
N ILE A 66 -12.88 7.53 24.01
CA ILE A 66 -13.64 6.42 23.44
C ILE A 66 -13.02 6.06 22.09
N PHE A 67 -12.19 5.02 22.06
CA PHE A 67 -11.39 4.64 20.89
C PHE A 67 -11.42 3.13 20.60
N MET A 68 -11.68 2.31 21.61
CA MET A 68 -11.53 0.86 21.50
C MET A 68 -12.75 0.21 20.82
N PRO A 69 -12.56 -0.78 19.93
CA PRO A 69 -13.66 -1.61 19.43
C PRO A 69 -14.32 -2.38 20.57
N ASN A 70 -15.60 -2.77 20.40
CA ASN A 70 -16.29 -3.63 21.36
C ASN A 70 -15.77 -5.07 21.27
N PRO A 71 -15.02 -5.59 22.26
CA PRO A 71 -14.45 -6.93 22.19
C PRO A 71 -15.50 -8.05 22.26
N SER A 72 -16.75 -7.72 22.61
CA SER A 72 -17.87 -8.68 22.64
C SER A 72 -18.56 -8.83 21.29
N ASP A 73 -18.12 -8.14 20.24
CA ASP A 73 -18.64 -8.32 18.89
C ASP A 73 -18.42 -9.76 18.41
N ALA A 74 -19.44 -10.36 17.77
CA ALA A 74 -19.37 -11.73 17.30
C ALA A 74 -18.24 -11.95 16.26
N GLN A 75 -17.86 -10.92 15.52
CA GLN A 75 -16.72 -10.96 14.59
C GLN A 75 -15.37 -11.12 15.29
N PHE A 76 -15.30 -10.86 16.61
CA PHE A 76 -14.08 -10.92 17.40
C PHE A 76 -13.99 -12.15 18.32
N ALA A 77 -14.94 -13.09 18.21
CA ALA A 77 -14.89 -14.33 18.95
C ALA A 77 -13.53 -15.06 18.72
N GLY A 78 -12.85 -15.43 19.82
CA GLY A 78 -11.54 -16.09 19.79
C GLY A 78 -10.34 -15.16 19.64
N LYS A 79 -10.54 -13.84 19.60
CA LYS A 79 -9.47 -12.84 19.51
C LYS A 79 -9.16 -12.23 20.87
N VAL A 80 -7.90 -11.86 21.06
CA VAL A 80 -7.42 -11.12 22.23
C VAL A 80 -7.20 -9.68 21.79
N ILE A 81 -8.12 -8.80 22.19
CA ILE A 81 -8.05 -7.36 21.93
C ILE A 81 -7.59 -6.66 23.21
N THR A 82 -6.36 -6.14 23.20
CA THR A 82 -5.71 -5.55 24.37
C THR A 82 -5.59 -4.04 24.21
N ALA A 83 -6.34 -3.27 25.01
CA ALA A 83 -6.12 -1.83 25.09
C ALA A 83 -4.89 -1.53 25.95
N GLN A 84 -3.86 -0.94 25.35
CA GLN A 84 -2.53 -0.84 25.95
C GLN A 84 -2.45 0.10 27.15
N ASN A 85 -3.37 1.07 27.23
CA ASN A 85 -3.57 1.92 28.41
C ASN A 85 -4.93 1.69 29.09
N GLY A 86 -5.53 0.50 28.85
CA GLY A 86 -6.88 0.16 29.31
C GLY A 86 -7.99 0.90 28.54
N ASN A 87 -9.23 0.67 28.95
CA ASN A 87 -10.41 1.40 28.45
C ASN A 87 -10.95 2.34 29.53
N PRO A 88 -10.32 3.51 29.75
CA PRO A 88 -10.69 4.43 30.83
C PRO A 88 -12.11 4.97 30.69
N SER A 89 -12.67 5.01 29.48
CA SER A 89 -14.05 5.47 29.27
C SER A 89 -15.11 4.44 29.67
N GLY A 90 -14.73 3.16 29.79
CA GLY A 90 -15.67 2.04 29.95
C GLY A 90 -16.63 1.84 28.77
N THR A 91 -16.47 2.61 27.68
CA THR A 91 -17.35 2.63 26.50
C THR A 91 -16.56 2.20 25.27
N PHE A 92 -17.24 1.74 24.23
CA PHE A 92 -16.63 1.27 22.99
C PHE A 92 -17.03 2.17 21.81
N SER A 93 -16.13 2.28 20.83
CA SER A 93 -16.33 3.04 19.61
C SER A 93 -16.95 2.15 18.53
N ASP A 94 -18.12 2.57 18.00
CA ASP A 94 -18.75 1.89 16.86
C ASP A 94 -17.88 2.01 15.60
N HIS A 95 -17.20 3.14 15.41
CA HIS A 95 -16.22 3.34 14.33
C HIS A 95 -15.09 2.31 14.42
N ALA A 96 -14.45 2.22 15.58
CA ALA A 96 -13.36 1.28 15.80
C ALA A 96 -13.83 -0.17 15.66
N THR A 97 -15.06 -0.47 16.09
CA THR A 97 -15.67 -1.80 15.89
C THR A 97 -15.84 -2.11 14.41
N ALA A 98 -16.33 -1.17 13.60
CA ALA A 98 -16.47 -1.35 12.16
C ALA A 98 -15.11 -1.53 11.45
N VAL A 99 -14.11 -0.73 11.80
CA VAL A 99 -12.73 -0.88 11.29
C VAL A 99 -12.17 -2.25 11.67
N GLY A 100 -12.33 -2.68 12.93
CA GLY A 100 -11.87 -3.97 13.41
C GLY A 100 -12.52 -5.14 12.68
N ARG A 101 -13.82 -5.04 12.32
CA ARG A 101 -14.52 -6.06 11.54
C ARG A 101 -13.89 -6.26 10.17
N LEU A 102 -13.49 -5.19 9.47
CA LEU A 102 -12.84 -5.28 8.16
C LEU A 102 -11.37 -5.70 8.28
N PHE A 103 -10.68 -5.33 9.36
CA PHE A 103 -9.26 -5.62 9.53
C PHE A 103 -8.99 -7.05 10.00
N TYR A 104 -9.74 -7.52 10.99
CA TYR A 104 -9.50 -8.83 11.61
C TYR A 104 -10.80 -9.57 11.97
N GLY A 105 -11.97 -9.17 11.47
CA GLY A 105 -13.23 -9.90 11.75
C GLY A 105 -13.22 -11.33 11.19
N ASN A 106 -13.83 -12.28 11.92
CA ASN A 106 -13.83 -13.70 11.57
C ASN A 106 -14.49 -14.01 10.21
N ASN A 107 -15.52 -13.26 9.85
CA ASN A 107 -16.21 -13.44 8.57
C ASN A 107 -16.05 -12.22 7.67
N SER A 108 -15.89 -11.02 8.26
CA SER A 108 -15.88 -9.75 7.52
C SER A 108 -14.51 -9.27 7.06
N SER A 109 -13.45 -10.03 7.34
CA SER A 109 -12.09 -9.71 6.90
C SER A 109 -11.49 -10.86 6.12
N ILE A 110 -10.60 -10.51 5.19
CA ILE A 110 -9.73 -11.49 4.52
C ILE A 110 -8.63 -12.03 5.44
N ALA A 111 -8.41 -11.43 6.62
CA ALA A 111 -7.42 -11.84 7.62
C ALA A 111 -8.06 -12.35 8.95
N PRO A 112 -8.92 -13.39 8.91
CA PRO A 112 -9.62 -13.87 10.10
C PRO A 112 -8.70 -14.55 11.14
N GLY A 113 -7.49 -14.94 10.75
CA GLY A 113 -6.46 -15.57 11.59
C GLY A 113 -5.70 -14.59 12.50
N LEU A 114 -5.87 -13.27 12.32
CA LEU A 114 -5.38 -12.28 13.28
C LEU A 114 -6.08 -12.47 14.63
N THR A 115 -5.32 -12.86 15.65
CA THR A 115 -5.86 -13.19 16.99
C THR A 115 -5.28 -12.37 18.13
N GLN A 116 -4.17 -11.67 17.92
CA GLN A 116 -3.54 -10.78 18.90
C GLN A 116 -3.57 -9.35 18.36
N ILE A 117 -4.44 -8.52 18.95
CA ILE A 117 -4.68 -7.15 18.50
C ILE A 117 -4.41 -6.20 19.66
N GLU A 118 -3.47 -5.29 19.46
CA GLU A 118 -3.22 -4.18 20.37
C GLU A 118 -4.07 -2.98 19.94
N VAL A 119 -4.67 -2.27 20.90
CA VAL A 119 -5.49 -1.09 20.61
C VAL A 119 -4.97 0.11 21.38
N TYR A 120 -4.88 1.22 20.67
CA TYR A 120 -4.43 2.50 21.22
C TYR A 120 -5.40 3.62 20.83
N ASP A 121 -5.57 4.60 21.70
CA ASP A 121 -5.93 5.93 21.23
C ASP A 121 -4.71 6.59 20.58
N ALA A 122 -4.95 7.42 19.57
CA ALA A 122 -3.88 8.04 18.77
C ALA A 122 -2.86 8.83 19.62
N VAL A 123 -3.31 9.55 20.64
CA VAL A 123 -2.44 10.38 21.49
C VAL A 123 -1.46 9.51 22.28
N ASN A 124 -1.98 8.49 22.95
CA ASN A 124 -1.13 7.55 23.67
C ASN A 124 -0.24 6.71 22.76
N TRP A 125 -0.70 6.42 21.54
CA TRP A 125 0.15 5.75 20.56
C TRP A 125 1.37 6.59 20.20
N PHE A 126 1.21 7.89 19.89
CA PHE A 126 2.34 8.77 19.58
C PHE A 126 3.36 8.83 20.71
N THR A 127 2.89 8.94 21.96
CA THR A 127 3.79 9.00 23.13
C THR A 127 4.51 7.68 23.37
N SER A 128 3.97 6.57 22.87
CA SER A 128 4.60 5.25 22.93
C SER A 128 5.67 5.01 21.87
N LEU A 129 5.80 5.86 20.83
CA LEU A 129 6.74 5.60 19.71
C LEU A 129 8.21 5.81 20.06
N SER A 130 8.51 6.44 21.21
CA SER A 130 9.85 6.70 21.70
C SER A 130 10.00 6.30 23.17
N ASN A 131 11.10 5.65 23.51
CA ASN A 131 11.45 5.40 24.91
C ASN A 131 12.14 6.62 25.55
N ALA A 132 12.47 6.53 26.83
CA ALA A 132 13.13 7.63 27.57
C ALA A 132 14.52 8.01 27.03
N SER A 133 15.21 7.11 26.32
CA SER A 133 16.46 7.41 25.62
C SER A 133 16.26 8.04 24.23
N GLY A 134 15.01 8.23 23.80
CA GLY A 134 14.67 8.82 22.51
C GLY A 134 14.74 7.85 21.33
N THR A 135 15.02 6.57 21.55
CA THR A 135 15.03 5.54 20.49
C THR A 135 13.62 4.99 20.27
N ALA A 136 13.38 4.34 19.14
CA ALA A 136 12.13 3.65 18.86
C ALA A 136 11.85 2.60 19.96
N THR A 137 10.60 2.55 20.43
CA THR A 137 10.10 1.40 21.19
C THR A 137 9.96 0.21 20.25
N THR A 138 10.27 -0.99 20.74
CA THR A 138 10.14 -2.22 19.96
C THR A 138 8.99 -3.06 20.49
N GLY A 139 8.34 -3.79 19.59
CA GLY A 139 7.24 -4.68 19.92
C GLY A 139 6.96 -5.63 18.78
N PRO A 140 6.26 -6.74 19.03
CA PRO A 140 6.07 -7.78 18.03
C PRO A 140 4.99 -7.43 16.99
N THR A 141 4.36 -6.25 17.09
CA THR A 141 3.33 -5.77 16.17
C THR A 141 3.90 -5.50 14.78
N ARG A 142 3.42 -6.27 13.80
CA ARG A 142 3.87 -6.20 12.40
C ARG A 142 3.05 -5.24 11.56
N ILE A 143 1.72 -5.20 11.77
CA ILE A 143 0.79 -4.35 11.01
C ILE A 143 0.06 -3.41 11.96
N THR A 144 0.10 -2.10 11.70
CA THR A 144 -0.67 -1.10 12.45
C THR A 144 -1.61 -0.36 11.50
N ASN A 145 -2.90 -0.42 11.79
CA ASN A 145 -3.94 0.26 11.04
C ASN A 145 -4.28 1.62 11.68
N HIS A 146 -4.39 2.65 10.83
CA HIS A 146 -4.78 4.02 11.20
C HIS A 146 -5.92 4.51 10.31
N SER A 147 -7.16 4.28 10.73
CA SER A 147 -8.38 4.70 10.02
C SER A 147 -8.87 6.10 10.43
N TRP A 148 -7.95 7.04 10.63
CA TRP A 148 -8.23 8.43 11.03
C TRP A 148 -7.21 9.39 10.39
N VAL A 149 -7.52 10.69 10.39
CA VAL A 149 -6.64 11.75 9.89
C VAL A 149 -6.52 12.86 10.93
N GLY A 150 -5.44 13.65 10.85
CA GLY A 150 -5.34 14.83 11.71
C GLY A 150 -4.07 15.66 11.51
N ILE A 151 -3.80 16.48 12.53
CA ILE A 151 -2.64 17.37 12.62
C ILE A 151 -2.12 17.37 14.07
N GLY A 152 -0.81 17.58 14.25
CA GLY A 152 -0.25 17.84 15.57
C GLY A 152 -0.69 19.21 16.12
N GLY A 153 -0.44 19.48 17.39
CA GLY A 153 -0.75 20.78 18.00
C GLY A 153 0.08 21.94 17.41
N THR A 154 1.22 21.62 16.79
CA THR A 154 2.03 22.57 16.01
C THR A 154 2.59 21.90 14.74
N PRO A 155 3.04 22.69 13.74
CA PRO A 155 3.75 22.12 12.58
C PRO A 155 5.01 21.35 12.96
N SER A 156 5.78 21.82 13.96
CA SER A 156 6.96 21.12 14.46
C SER A 156 6.61 19.76 15.08
N GLU A 157 5.52 19.70 15.85
CA GLU A 157 5.04 18.43 16.44
C GLU A 157 4.56 17.46 15.35
N THR A 158 3.85 17.98 14.34
CA THR A 158 3.43 17.20 13.18
C THR A 158 4.64 16.55 12.48
N GLY A 159 5.68 17.34 12.17
CA GLY A 159 6.90 16.83 11.54
C GLY A 159 7.66 15.83 12.42
N GLN A 160 7.61 15.97 13.76
CA GLN A 160 8.20 14.99 14.68
C GLN A 160 7.43 13.68 14.71
N ILE A 161 6.10 13.72 14.73
CA ILE A 161 5.25 12.53 14.70
C ILE A 161 5.51 11.75 13.40
N LEU A 162 5.50 12.41 12.24
CA LEU A 162 5.77 11.75 10.96
C LEU A 162 7.14 11.05 10.95
N ARG A 163 8.20 11.68 11.48
CA ARG A 163 9.53 11.05 11.60
C ARG A 163 9.52 9.85 12.54
N MET A 164 8.82 9.94 13.68
CA MET A 164 8.72 8.79 14.59
C MET A 164 8.00 7.61 13.95
N VAL A 165 6.95 7.86 13.15
CA VAL A 165 6.24 6.83 12.38
C VAL A 165 7.15 6.23 11.31
N ASP A 166 7.83 7.06 10.52
CA ASP A 166 8.79 6.58 9.52
C ASP A 166 9.90 5.74 10.15
N ARG A 167 10.40 6.15 11.33
CA ARG A 167 11.41 5.41 12.09
C ARG A 167 10.89 4.08 12.60
N GLN A 168 9.63 3.98 13.01
CA GLN A 168 9.05 2.70 13.45
C GLN A 168 9.03 1.67 12.32
N VAL A 169 8.73 2.11 11.09
CA VAL A 169 8.85 1.25 9.91
C VAL A 169 10.32 0.90 9.66
N HIS A 170 11.20 1.90 9.58
CA HIS A 170 12.61 1.70 9.22
C HIS A 170 13.39 0.84 10.23
N ALA A 171 13.17 1.05 11.54
CA ALA A 171 13.95 0.40 12.59
C ALA A 171 13.36 -0.94 13.05
N ASN A 172 12.02 -1.08 13.00
CA ASN A 172 11.31 -2.23 13.58
C ASN A 172 10.49 -3.01 12.56
N GLU A 173 10.58 -2.65 11.28
CA GLU A 173 9.81 -3.23 10.17
C GLU A 173 8.30 -3.06 10.34
N SER A 174 7.81 -2.30 11.33
CA SER A 174 6.39 -2.24 11.71
C SER A 174 5.59 -1.50 10.64
N ILE A 175 4.87 -2.23 9.79
CA ILE A 175 4.14 -1.70 8.64
C ILE A 175 2.98 -0.86 9.13
N GLN A 176 2.92 0.38 8.63
CA GLN A 176 1.90 1.36 8.98
C GLN A 176 0.97 1.56 7.78
N VAL A 177 -0.30 1.24 7.94
CA VAL A 177 -1.33 1.40 6.90
C VAL A 177 -2.27 2.51 7.32
N VAL A 178 -2.34 3.57 6.52
CA VAL A 178 -2.93 4.85 6.94
C VAL A 178 -4.00 5.31 5.96
N GLY A 179 -5.16 5.70 6.48
CA GLY A 179 -6.24 6.26 5.67
C GLY A 179 -5.98 7.72 5.31
N LEU A 180 -6.34 8.12 4.09
CA LEU A 180 -6.37 9.52 3.69
C LEU A 180 -7.70 10.19 4.09
N ALA A 181 -7.80 11.51 3.94
CA ALA A 181 -9.07 12.20 4.16
C ALA A 181 -10.09 11.87 3.07
N ASN A 182 -11.38 11.86 3.41
CA ASN A 182 -12.50 11.64 2.46
C ASN A 182 -12.81 12.91 1.63
N GLY A 183 -11.80 13.35 0.88
CA GLY A 183 -11.79 14.57 0.07
C GLY A 183 -10.57 15.42 0.39
N PRO A 184 -10.42 16.59 -0.26
CA PRO A 184 -9.33 17.51 0.04
C PRO A 184 -9.35 17.94 1.51
N ALA A 185 -8.21 17.83 2.18
CA ALA A 185 -8.04 18.24 3.58
C ALA A 185 -6.61 18.73 3.83
N ASP A 186 -6.44 19.49 4.90
CA ASP A 186 -5.14 19.97 5.40
C ASP A 186 -4.71 19.16 6.64
N ASN A 187 -4.72 17.84 6.51
CA ASN A 187 -4.43 16.88 7.58
C ASN A 187 -3.18 16.07 7.24
N PRO A 188 -1.97 16.57 7.55
CA PRO A 188 -0.72 15.89 7.18
C PRO A 188 -0.45 14.58 7.93
N LEU A 189 -1.05 14.36 9.12
CA LEU A 189 -0.92 13.09 9.83
C LEU A 189 -1.95 12.07 9.30
N LEU A 190 -1.60 10.82 9.02
CA LEU A 190 -0.26 10.23 8.82
C LEU A 190 0.08 10.09 7.32
N GLY A 191 -0.84 10.48 6.44
CA GLY A 191 -0.73 10.29 4.99
C GLY A 191 0.48 10.95 4.34
N SER A 192 1.12 11.92 5.00
CA SER A 192 2.34 12.56 4.51
C SER A 192 3.65 11.86 4.90
N ALA A 193 3.62 10.79 5.69
CA ALA A 193 4.82 9.99 6.02
C ALA A 193 5.37 9.24 4.78
N TYR A 194 6.65 8.87 4.77
CA TYR A 194 7.28 8.20 3.63
C TYR A 194 7.11 6.68 3.66
N ASN A 195 7.28 6.08 4.83
CA ASN A 195 7.40 4.63 5.00
C ASN A 195 6.04 3.95 5.22
N VAL A 196 4.95 4.72 5.12
CA VAL A 196 3.58 4.22 5.26
C VAL A 196 3.01 3.70 3.94
N ILE A 197 1.95 2.91 4.05
CA ILE A 197 1.06 2.56 2.95
C ILE A 197 -0.18 3.46 3.09
N SER A 198 -0.27 4.51 2.27
CA SER A 198 -1.42 5.43 2.27
C SER A 198 -2.56 4.88 1.42
N VAL A 199 -3.77 4.90 1.98
CA VAL A 199 -4.94 4.22 1.41
C VAL A 199 -6.07 5.20 1.09
N GLY A 200 -6.51 5.16 -0.16
CA GLY A 200 -7.67 5.86 -0.69
C GLY A 200 -8.85 4.94 -1.02
N ARG A 201 -9.83 5.50 -1.72
CA ARG A 201 -11.06 4.83 -2.18
C ARG A 201 -11.03 4.63 -3.68
N THR A 202 -11.55 3.52 -4.18
CA THR A 202 -11.58 3.23 -5.63
C THR A 202 -12.37 4.27 -6.44
N ASP A 203 -13.33 4.97 -5.82
CA ASP A 203 -14.05 6.07 -6.50
C ASP A 203 -13.26 7.39 -6.62
N GLY A 204 -12.01 7.44 -6.14
CA GLY A 204 -11.19 8.65 -6.19
C GLY A 204 -11.64 9.76 -5.21
N GLY A 205 -12.61 9.48 -4.33
CA GLY A 205 -13.23 10.42 -3.39
C GLY A 205 -12.41 10.70 -2.13
N HIS A 206 -11.11 10.90 -2.28
CA HIS A 206 -10.16 11.08 -1.18
C HIS A 206 -9.14 12.19 -1.47
N GLN A 207 -8.35 12.56 -0.46
CA GLN A 207 -7.25 13.51 -0.60
C GLN A 207 -6.23 13.02 -1.63
N ARG A 208 -5.82 13.88 -2.55
CA ARG A 208 -4.72 13.61 -3.48
C ARG A 208 -3.47 14.33 -3.06
N ASN A 209 -2.34 13.67 -3.26
CA ASN A 209 -1.01 14.11 -2.86
C ASN A 209 -0.83 14.25 -1.35
N THR A 210 0.43 14.32 -0.93
CA THR A 210 0.78 14.65 0.45
C THR A 210 0.45 16.10 0.78
N VAL A 211 0.07 16.33 2.04
CA VAL A 211 -0.13 17.66 2.61
C VAL A 211 1.18 18.12 3.23
N SER A 212 1.55 19.37 2.97
CA SER A 212 2.80 19.92 3.46
C SER A 212 2.75 20.22 4.96
N VAL A 213 3.88 20.04 5.63
CA VAL A 213 4.07 20.49 7.01
C VAL A 213 4.75 21.86 6.99
N ALA A 214 4.09 22.88 7.53
CA ALA A 214 4.59 24.24 7.50
C ALA A 214 5.98 24.35 8.18
N GLY A 215 6.97 24.86 7.45
CA GLY A 215 8.35 25.01 7.93
C GLY A 215 9.20 23.74 7.91
N ASP A 216 8.70 22.63 7.36
CA ASP A 216 9.42 21.37 7.22
C ASP A 216 9.57 21.00 5.74
N SER A 217 10.79 21.09 5.22
CA SER A 217 11.06 20.81 3.80
C SER A 217 11.07 19.33 3.45
N LEU A 218 11.14 18.42 4.43
CA LEU A 218 11.13 16.98 4.18
C LEU A 218 9.71 16.52 3.85
N TYR A 219 8.73 16.91 4.67
CA TYR A 219 7.31 16.58 4.45
C TYR A 219 6.64 17.66 3.61
N ALA A 220 7.16 17.80 2.39
CA ALA A 220 6.68 18.72 1.37
C ALA A 220 5.38 18.20 0.69
N PRO A 221 4.63 19.06 -0.04
CA PRO A 221 3.47 18.61 -0.78
C PRO A 221 3.92 17.88 -2.07
N LEU A 222 2.94 17.41 -2.86
CA LEU A 222 3.13 16.89 -4.22
C LEU A 222 3.76 15.49 -4.36
N ARG A 223 4.10 14.80 -3.26
CA ARG A 223 4.34 13.36 -3.34
C ARG A 223 3.02 12.65 -3.60
N THR A 224 3.05 11.60 -4.39
CA THR A 224 1.82 10.92 -4.81
C THR A 224 1.19 10.22 -3.61
N ALA A 225 -0.07 10.53 -3.33
CA ALA A 225 -0.90 9.84 -2.37
C ALA A 225 -2.35 9.79 -2.91
N PRO A 226 -3.05 8.65 -2.81
CA PRO A 226 -2.69 7.44 -2.08
C PRO A 226 -1.63 6.60 -2.79
N LEU A 227 -1.06 5.63 -2.07
CA LEU A 227 -0.29 4.54 -2.68
C LEU A 227 -1.21 3.48 -3.27
N LEU A 228 -2.30 3.14 -2.57
CA LEU A 228 -3.27 2.12 -2.97
C LEU A 228 -4.70 2.60 -2.73
N VAL A 229 -5.65 2.04 -3.47
CA VAL A 229 -7.08 2.19 -3.18
C VAL A 229 -7.73 0.85 -2.85
N ALA A 230 -8.85 0.88 -2.16
CA ALA A 230 -9.71 -0.28 -1.95
C ALA A 230 -11.19 0.08 -2.26
N PRO A 231 -12.02 -0.91 -2.62
CA PRO A 231 -13.39 -0.72 -3.14
C PRO A 231 -14.41 -0.36 -2.04
N GLU A 232 -14.08 0.62 -1.21
CA GLU A 232 -14.86 1.03 -0.06
C GLU A 232 -15.34 2.49 -0.20
N SER A 233 -16.47 2.79 0.44
CA SER A 233 -17.10 4.13 0.36
C SER A 233 -16.45 5.18 1.26
N THR A 234 -15.56 4.77 2.16
CA THR A 234 -14.80 5.66 3.04
C THR A 234 -13.36 5.18 3.16
N THR A 235 -12.42 6.09 3.36
CA THR A 235 -11.02 5.73 3.59
C THR A 235 -10.82 4.95 4.90
N SER A 236 -11.63 5.18 5.93
CA SER A 236 -11.57 4.42 7.19
C SER A 236 -12.05 2.97 7.03
N ALA A 237 -12.89 2.67 6.04
CA ALA A 237 -13.24 1.31 5.63
C ALA A 237 -12.23 0.71 4.63
N ALA A 238 -11.65 1.52 3.73
CA ALA A 238 -10.63 1.07 2.77
C ALA A 238 -9.32 0.62 3.45
N THR A 239 -8.85 1.40 4.42
CA THR A 239 -7.58 1.17 5.13
C THR A 239 -7.47 -0.22 5.78
N PRO A 240 -8.48 -0.73 6.51
CA PRO A 240 -8.41 -2.06 7.11
C PRO A 240 -8.40 -3.20 6.08
N VAL A 241 -8.97 -3.01 4.88
CA VAL A 241 -8.89 -4.01 3.79
C VAL A 241 -7.45 -4.17 3.31
N VAL A 242 -6.75 -3.06 3.08
CA VAL A 242 -5.31 -3.10 2.72
C VAL A 242 -4.46 -3.61 3.88
N SER A 243 -4.84 -3.31 5.13
CA SER A 243 -4.15 -3.81 6.32
C SER A 243 -4.27 -5.33 6.44
N ALA A 244 -5.45 -5.88 6.15
CA ALA A 244 -5.68 -7.32 6.12
C ALA A 244 -4.87 -8.00 4.99
N ALA A 245 -4.81 -7.39 3.80
CA ALA A 245 -3.99 -7.86 2.69
C ALA A 245 -2.49 -7.92 3.06
N ALA A 246 -1.96 -6.86 3.69
CA ALA A 246 -0.59 -6.84 4.20
C ALA A 246 -0.35 -7.95 5.23
N ALA A 247 -1.31 -8.24 6.12
CA ALA A 247 -1.19 -9.33 7.08
C ALA A 247 -1.10 -10.72 6.42
N LEU A 248 -1.82 -10.94 5.32
CA LEU A 248 -1.72 -12.20 4.56
C LEU A 248 -0.33 -12.40 3.94
N LEU A 249 0.25 -11.33 3.40
CA LEU A 249 1.58 -11.36 2.81
C LEU A 249 2.67 -11.54 3.88
N VAL A 250 2.57 -10.85 5.02
CA VAL A 250 3.49 -11.05 6.16
C VAL A 250 3.42 -12.50 6.65
N GLN A 251 2.23 -13.09 6.81
CA GLN A 251 2.12 -14.50 7.14
C GLN A 251 2.82 -15.38 6.10
N THR A 252 2.60 -15.09 4.82
CA THR A 252 3.14 -15.88 3.71
C THR A 252 4.67 -15.85 3.70
N GLY A 253 5.27 -14.65 3.75
CA GLY A 253 6.72 -14.47 3.81
C GLY A 253 7.33 -15.09 5.06
N HIS A 254 6.74 -14.87 6.23
CA HIS A 254 7.23 -15.42 7.49
C HIS A 254 7.17 -16.95 7.53
N GLY A 255 6.05 -17.54 7.10
CA GLY A 255 5.83 -18.98 7.12
C GLY A 255 6.72 -19.74 6.14
N ALA A 256 7.09 -19.11 5.03
CA ALA A 256 8.04 -19.66 4.06
C ALA A 256 9.50 -19.51 4.50
N GLY A 257 9.82 -18.42 5.19
CA GLY A 257 11.18 -18.11 5.62
C GLY A 257 12.15 -18.05 4.44
N LEU A 258 13.28 -18.76 4.56
CA LEU A 258 14.32 -18.78 3.52
C LEU A 258 13.91 -19.51 2.23
N SER A 259 12.72 -20.14 2.15
CA SER A 259 12.27 -20.69 0.87
C SER A 259 11.77 -19.63 -0.11
N LEU A 260 11.42 -18.44 0.39
CA LEU A 260 11.06 -17.27 -0.43
C LEU A 260 12.05 -16.11 -0.25
N SER A 261 13.11 -16.28 0.54
CA SER A 261 14.04 -15.20 0.89
C SER A 261 15.50 -15.64 0.85
N GLU A 262 16.35 -14.79 0.30
CA GLU A 262 17.81 -14.92 0.30
C GLU A 262 18.42 -14.43 1.62
N GLY A 263 17.64 -13.72 2.45
CA GLY A 263 18.12 -13.15 3.71
C GLY A 263 17.06 -12.97 4.79
N SER A 264 17.54 -12.67 6.00
CA SER A 264 16.73 -12.26 7.14
C SER A 264 17.54 -11.41 8.12
N THR A 265 16.85 -10.61 8.93
CA THR A 265 17.44 -9.87 10.07
C THR A 265 16.65 -10.20 11.33
N THR A 266 17.31 -10.29 12.47
CA THR A 266 16.63 -10.40 13.76
C THR A 266 16.66 -9.05 14.49
N ILE A 267 15.48 -8.54 14.82
CA ILE A 267 15.30 -7.27 15.53
C ILE A 267 14.82 -7.57 16.95
N SER A 268 15.54 -7.06 17.95
CA SER A 268 15.24 -7.30 19.37
C SER A 268 13.84 -6.79 19.75
N GLY A 269 12.98 -7.69 20.22
CA GLY A 269 11.59 -7.38 20.60
C GLY A 269 10.58 -7.51 19.45
N VAL A 270 11.04 -7.63 18.20
CA VAL A 270 10.18 -7.91 17.04
C VAL A 270 10.28 -9.40 16.65
N GLY A 271 11.50 -9.90 16.45
CA GLY A 271 11.77 -11.27 15.99
C GLY A 271 12.62 -11.30 14.72
N THR A 272 12.67 -12.47 14.09
CA THR A 272 13.31 -12.66 12.78
C THR A 272 12.34 -12.19 11.69
N ILE A 273 12.85 -11.33 10.80
CA ILE A 273 12.15 -10.79 9.64
C ILE A 273 12.88 -11.28 8.39
N TYR A 274 12.18 -12.06 7.57
CA TYR A 274 12.67 -12.50 6.26
C TYR A 274 12.47 -11.40 5.20
N ASN A 275 13.29 -11.40 4.16
CA ASN A 275 13.20 -10.42 3.08
C ASN A 275 11.81 -10.36 2.42
N ALA A 276 11.09 -11.48 2.36
CA ALA A 276 9.70 -11.59 1.88
C ALA A 276 8.66 -10.84 2.73
N GLU A 277 8.99 -10.46 3.98
CA GLU A 277 8.04 -9.79 4.90
C GLU A 277 8.55 -8.44 5.42
N ARG A 278 9.60 -7.91 4.77
CA ARG A 278 10.10 -6.54 4.98
C ARG A 278 9.03 -5.53 4.61
N SER A 279 9.04 -4.39 5.29
CA SER A 279 8.10 -3.30 5.04
C SER A 279 8.14 -2.81 3.58
N GLU A 280 9.32 -2.65 3.01
CA GLU A 280 9.53 -2.28 1.61
C GLU A 280 9.01 -3.36 0.67
N THR A 281 9.29 -4.65 0.96
CA THR A 281 8.83 -5.78 0.13
C THR A 281 7.32 -5.87 0.10
N ILE A 282 6.65 -5.74 1.25
CA ILE A 282 5.18 -5.73 1.32
C ILE A 282 4.61 -4.51 0.57
N LYS A 283 5.20 -3.32 0.74
CA LYS A 283 4.79 -2.10 0.05
C LYS A 283 4.94 -2.21 -1.48
N ALA A 284 6.07 -2.73 -1.95
CA ALA A 284 6.35 -2.97 -3.37
C ALA A 284 5.42 -4.05 -3.95
N THR A 285 5.23 -5.16 -3.22
CA THR A 285 4.40 -6.29 -3.65
C THR A 285 2.93 -5.90 -3.78
N LEU A 286 2.37 -5.15 -2.82
CA LEU A 286 0.99 -4.67 -2.92
C LEU A 286 0.81 -3.67 -4.09
N SER A 287 1.81 -2.82 -4.33
CA SER A 287 1.78 -1.83 -5.43
C SER A 287 1.89 -2.49 -6.80
N ALA A 288 2.85 -3.41 -6.99
CA ALA A 288 2.96 -4.21 -8.21
C ALA A 288 1.77 -5.17 -8.35
N GLY A 289 1.18 -5.56 -7.23
CA GLY A 289 0.00 -6.40 -7.03
C GLY A 289 -1.35 -5.71 -7.29
N ALA A 290 -1.39 -4.39 -7.40
CA ALA A 290 -2.64 -3.66 -7.59
C ALA A 290 -3.24 -3.78 -9.01
N ASP A 291 -4.56 -3.81 -9.09
CA ASP A 291 -5.32 -3.75 -10.33
C ASP A 291 -5.42 -2.31 -10.84
N ARG A 292 -5.08 -2.13 -12.11
CA ARG A 292 -5.13 -0.84 -12.82
C ARG A 292 -6.39 -0.70 -13.68
N GLU A 293 -7.23 -1.72 -13.69
CA GLU A 293 -8.55 -1.73 -14.30
C GLU A 293 -9.42 -2.67 -13.45
N THR A 294 -10.63 -2.25 -13.08
CA THR A 294 -11.50 -3.04 -12.20
C THR A 294 -12.91 -3.18 -12.77
N SER A 295 -13.61 -4.22 -12.32
CA SER A 295 -15.06 -4.39 -12.51
C SER A 295 -15.64 -4.91 -11.20
N ASN A 296 -15.80 -3.99 -10.26
CA ASN A 296 -16.23 -4.26 -8.91
C ASN A 296 -17.71 -4.65 -8.88
N THR A 297 -18.03 -5.51 -7.92
CA THR A 297 -19.37 -6.08 -7.74
C THR A 297 -19.97 -5.69 -6.39
N GLY A 298 -19.14 -5.35 -5.39
CA GLY A 298 -19.54 -4.84 -4.08
C GLY A 298 -19.81 -3.35 -4.06
N THR A 299 -19.27 -2.63 -5.06
CA THR A 299 -19.46 -1.20 -5.27
C THR A 299 -19.70 -0.89 -6.76
N THR A 300 -20.17 0.32 -7.07
CA THR A 300 -20.29 0.81 -8.45
C THR A 300 -19.05 1.57 -8.92
N ALA A 301 -18.03 1.70 -8.07
CA ALA A 301 -16.82 2.44 -8.36
C ALA A 301 -15.82 1.51 -9.07
N ASP A 302 -15.30 1.94 -10.21
CA ASP A 302 -14.32 1.21 -10.99
C ASP A 302 -13.16 2.09 -11.44
N ILE A 303 -11.99 1.47 -11.61
CA ILE A 303 -10.86 2.05 -12.34
C ILE A 303 -11.02 1.66 -13.79
N THR A 304 -11.25 2.64 -14.67
CA THR A 304 -11.45 2.40 -16.11
C THR A 304 -10.45 3.13 -17.00
N ASP A 305 -9.64 4.02 -16.41
CA ASP A 305 -8.79 4.97 -17.11
C ASP A 305 -7.50 5.27 -16.32
N TYR A 306 -6.89 4.23 -15.73
CA TYR A 306 -5.67 4.38 -14.94
C TYR A 306 -4.56 5.05 -15.74
N ARG A 307 -3.96 6.09 -15.15
CA ARG A 307 -2.94 6.96 -15.77
C ARG A 307 -3.40 7.53 -17.11
N SER A 308 -4.68 7.89 -17.21
CA SER A 308 -5.16 8.71 -18.33
C SER A 308 -4.48 10.08 -18.34
N ALA A 309 -4.52 10.76 -19.49
CA ALA A 309 -3.78 12.00 -19.69
C ALA A 309 -4.09 13.06 -18.61
N GLY A 310 -3.06 13.50 -17.89
CA GLY A 310 -3.14 14.45 -16.78
C GLY A 310 -3.18 13.80 -15.40
N HIS A 311 -3.23 12.47 -15.33
CA HIS A 311 -3.21 11.68 -14.10
C HIS A 311 -1.89 10.92 -13.91
N GLU A 312 -0.91 11.09 -14.81
CA GLU A 312 0.40 10.46 -14.70
C GLU A 312 1.31 11.22 -13.73
N THR A 313 1.73 10.57 -12.65
CA THR A 313 2.71 11.13 -11.72
C THR A 313 4.14 10.78 -12.13
N ALA A 314 5.10 11.56 -11.63
CA ALA A 314 6.54 11.38 -11.89
C ALA A 314 7.09 10.03 -11.40
N ASN A 315 6.49 9.47 -10.35
CA ASN A 315 6.86 8.18 -9.78
C ASN A 315 6.09 6.99 -10.39
N GLY A 316 5.45 7.19 -11.54
CA GLY A 316 4.85 6.09 -12.29
C GLY A 316 3.46 5.66 -11.81
N LEU A 317 2.83 6.40 -10.90
CA LEU A 317 1.50 6.15 -10.35
C LEU A 317 0.38 6.99 -11.00
N ASP A 318 -0.87 6.72 -10.64
CA ASP A 318 -2.01 7.60 -10.92
C ASP A 318 -2.26 8.52 -9.70
N ASP A 319 -2.48 9.82 -9.89
CA ASP A 319 -2.70 10.75 -8.76
C ASP A 319 -4.04 10.54 -8.01
N ARG A 320 -4.97 9.76 -8.60
CA ARG A 320 -6.27 9.37 -8.02
C ARG A 320 -6.24 8.00 -7.38
N TYR A 321 -5.47 7.08 -7.94
CA TYR A 321 -5.55 5.65 -7.60
C TYR A 321 -4.25 5.07 -7.07
N GLY A 322 -3.17 5.85 -7.04
CA GLY A 322 -1.85 5.36 -6.69
C GLY A 322 -1.40 4.26 -7.65
N ALA A 323 -1.05 3.09 -7.13
CA ALA A 323 -0.71 1.91 -7.90
C ALA A 323 -1.95 1.18 -8.47
N GLY A 324 -3.14 1.50 -7.96
CA GLY A 324 -4.39 0.85 -8.32
C GLY A 324 -5.15 0.29 -7.10
N GLN A 325 -6.18 -0.49 -7.38
CA GLN A 325 -6.95 -1.18 -6.34
C GLN A 325 -6.18 -2.39 -5.81
N VAL A 326 -6.15 -2.59 -4.49
CA VAL A 326 -5.51 -3.76 -3.89
C VAL A 326 -6.09 -5.07 -4.45
N ASN A 327 -5.22 -5.97 -4.90
CA ASN A 327 -5.58 -7.33 -5.29
C ASN A 327 -4.62 -8.32 -4.63
N ILE A 328 -5.14 -9.10 -3.69
CA ILE A 328 -4.33 -10.00 -2.85
C ILE A 328 -3.90 -11.27 -3.58
N ASP A 329 -4.62 -11.69 -4.62
CA ASP A 329 -4.22 -12.84 -5.45
C ASP A 329 -2.93 -12.52 -6.22
N ASN A 330 -2.94 -11.41 -6.95
CA ASN A 330 -1.77 -10.92 -7.67
C ASN A 330 -0.59 -10.68 -6.72
N SER A 331 -0.84 -10.04 -5.58
CA SER A 331 0.19 -9.75 -4.58
C SER A 331 0.78 -11.03 -3.96
N TYR A 332 -0.05 -12.03 -3.65
CA TYR A 332 0.40 -13.32 -3.14
C TYR A 332 1.31 -14.02 -4.14
N HIS A 333 0.93 -14.04 -5.42
CA HIS A 333 1.71 -14.70 -6.47
C HIS A 333 3.04 -14.02 -6.77
N ILE A 334 3.12 -12.69 -6.64
CA ILE A 334 4.38 -11.96 -6.69
C ILE A 334 5.30 -12.46 -5.57
N LEU A 335 4.80 -12.50 -4.34
CA LEU A 335 5.60 -12.92 -3.19
C LEU A 335 5.99 -14.41 -3.24
N ALA A 336 5.06 -15.27 -3.65
CA ALA A 336 5.27 -16.70 -3.84
C ALA A 336 6.24 -17.01 -5.00
N GLY A 337 6.47 -16.05 -5.91
CA GLY A 337 7.53 -16.11 -6.91
C GLY A 337 8.95 -16.07 -6.32
N GLY A 338 9.08 -15.75 -5.04
CA GLY A 338 10.33 -15.75 -4.29
C GLY A 338 11.24 -14.58 -4.61
N GLU A 339 12.22 -14.38 -3.73
CA GLU A 339 13.29 -13.41 -3.92
C GLU A 339 14.20 -13.86 -5.08
N GLN A 340 14.48 -12.94 -6.00
CA GLN A 340 15.31 -13.18 -7.19
C GLN A 340 16.31 -12.02 -7.31
N PRO A 341 17.59 -12.24 -6.94
CA PRO A 341 18.55 -11.16 -6.84
C PRO A 341 18.88 -10.53 -8.19
N SER A 342 19.29 -9.27 -8.18
CA SER A 342 19.88 -8.62 -9.36
C SER A 342 21.13 -9.35 -9.87
N LEU A 343 21.51 -9.10 -11.13
CA LEU A 343 22.75 -9.63 -11.71
C LEU A 343 23.99 -9.26 -10.88
N GLN A 344 24.03 -8.05 -10.33
CA GLN A 344 25.14 -7.54 -9.51
C GLN A 344 25.23 -8.26 -8.16
N SER A 345 24.13 -8.83 -7.69
CA SER A 345 24.06 -9.67 -6.48
C SER A 345 24.17 -11.17 -6.79
N GLY A 346 24.58 -11.54 -8.01
CA GLY A 346 24.77 -12.94 -8.41
C GLY A 346 23.53 -13.63 -8.97
N GLY A 347 22.45 -12.87 -9.25
CA GLY A 347 21.25 -13.38 -9.88
C GLY A 347 21.36 -13.58 -11.39
N GLY A 348 20.28 -14.12 -11.97
CA GLY A 348 20.18 -14.44 -13.40
C GLY A 348 18.98 -13.78 -14.06
N ASP A 349 18.39 -14.48 -15.03
CA ASP A 349 17.11 -14.06 -15.61
C ASP A 349 15.99 -14.25 -14.59
N ILE A 350 15.18 -13.21 -14.39
CA ILE A 350 14.02 -13.25 -13.50
C ILE A 350 12.81 -13.93 -14.17
N GLY A 351 11.96 -14.52 -13.34
CA GLY A 351 10.67 -15.06 -13.74
C GLY A 351 9.62 -13.97 -14.00
N SER A 352 8.42 -14.40 -14.41
CA SER A 352 7.29 -13.49 -14.67
C SER A 352 6.72 -12.85 -13.40
N ARG A 353 7.01 -13.40 -12.22
CA ARG A 353 6.58 -12.92 -10.91
C ARG A 353 7.72 -13.11 -9.92
N GLY A 354 7.89 -12.18 -8.99
CA GLY A 354 8.93 -12.23 -7.98
C GLY A 354 9.21 -10.87 -7.36
N PHE A 355 10.17 -10.86 -6.44
CA PHE A 355 10.69 -9.64 -5.84
C PHE A 355 12.19 -9.73 -5.62
N ASP A 356 12.84 -8.63 -5.26
CA ASP A 356 14.20 -8.60 -4.75
C ASP A 356 14.26 -7.62 -3.57
N TYR A 357 14.94 -8.00 -2.47
CA TYR A 357 15.29 -7.07 -1.39
C TYR A 357 16.81 -6.92 -1.38
N GLY A 358 17.28 -5.81 -1.95
CA GLY A 358 18.67 -5.67 -2.33
C GLY A 358 19.28 -4.32 -1.97
N THR A 359 20.56 -4.21 -2.28
CA THR A 359 21.34 -2.97 -2.20
C THR A 359 21.84 -2.59 -3.58
N ILE A 360 22.07 -1.30 -3.82
CA ILE A 360 22.69 -0.83 -5.07
C ILE A 360 24.20 -0.67 -4.83
N GLY A 361 25.01 -1.58 -5.35
CA GLY A 361 26.47 -1.52 -5.25
C GLY A 361 27.13 -0.74 -6.40
N ARG A 362 28.22 0.00 -6.14
CA ARG A 362 29.10 0.55 -7.19
C ARG A 362 30.11 -0.50 -7.65
N VAL A 363 30.12 -0.84 -8.94
CA VAL A 363 31.23 -1.61 -9.54
C VAL A 363 32.19 -0.63 -10.22
N GLY A 364 33.44 -0.57 -9.75
CA GLY A 364 34.52 0.10 -10.47
C GLY A 364 34.41 1.63 -10.65
N GLY A 365 33.66 2.33 -9.79
CA GLY A 365 33.57 3.80 -9.83
C GLY A 365 32.49 4.39 -10.75
N ILE A 366 31.69 3.55 -11.41
CA ILE A 366 30.48 3.95 -12.14
C ILE A 366 29.29 3.97 -11.16
N GLN A 367 28.24 4.75 -11.45
CA GLN A 367 26.99 4.68 -10.69
C GLN A 367 26.55 3.24 -10.52
N GLY A 368 26.24 2.88 -9.28
CA GLY A 368 25.75 1.55 -8.95
C GLY A 368 24.39 1.33 -9.58
N ALA A 369 24.18 0.15 -10.13
CA ALA A 369 22.93 -0.28 -10.70
C ALA A 369 22.63 -1.70 -10.25
N ALA A 370 21.35 -2.02 -10.11
CA ALA A 370 20.86 -3.37 -9.98
C ALA A 370 20.03 -3.70 -11.23
N SER A 371 20.44 -4.72 -11.96
CA SER A 371 19.92 -5.09 -13.28
C SER A 371 19.19 -6.43 -13.20
N TYR A 372 17.95 -6.45 -13.70
CA TYR A 372 17.08 -7.62 -13.76
C TYR A 372 16.71 -7.89 -15.21
N PHE A 373 17.13 -9.04 -15.73
CA PHE A 373 16.90 -9.39 -17.13
C PHE A 373 15.78 -10.41 -17.29
N PHE A 374 15.00 -10.29 -18.35
CA PHE A 374 13.95 -11.24 -18.67
C PHE A 374 13.60 -11.19 -20.16
N ASN A 375 12.89 -12.21 -20.64
CA ASN A 375 12.43 -12.30 -22.03
C ASN A 375 10.90 -12.26 -22.05
N ALA A 376 10.33 -11.42 -22.91
CA ALA A 376 8.90 -11.42 -23.17
C ALA A 376 8.55 -12.56 -24.14
N THR A 377 8.06 -13.68 -23.62
CA THR A 377 7.73 -14.87 -24.41
C THR A 377 6.31 -14.87 -24.98
N SER A 378 5.49 -13.91 -24.55
CA SER A 378 4.12 -13.67 -25.02
C SER A 378 3.81 -12.17 -24.93
N GLU A 379 2.64 -11.76 -25.44
CA GLU A 379 2.13 -10.39 -25.24
C GLU A 379 1.70 -10.25 -23.77
N VAL A 380 2.56 -9.64 -22.97
CA VAL A 380 2.36 -9.45 -21.54
C VAL A 380 2.57 -8.00 -21.14
N THR A 381 1.89 -7.57 -20.10
CA THR A 381 2.05 -6.27 -19.47
C THR A 381 2.90 -6.42 -18.21
N LEU A 382 3.98 -5.65 -18.11
CA LEU A 382 4.79 -5.52 -16.92
C LEU A 382 4.11 -4.57 -15.93
N PHE A 383 4.04 -5.03 -14.68
CA PHE A 383 3.72 -4.22 -13.51
C PHE A 383 4.91 -4.34 -12.57
N ALA A 384 5.60 -3.25 -12.28
CA ALA A 384 6.72 -3.26 -11.36
C ALA A 384 6.67 -2.06 -10.41
N SER A 385 7.08 -2.29 -9.16
CA SER A 385 7.12 -1.29 -8.12
C SER A 385 8.40 -1.42 -7.32
N LEU A 386 9.20 -0.37 -7.31
CA LEU A 386 10.34 -0.14 -6.44
C LEU A 386 9.85 0.60 -5.19
N ALA A 387 10.34 0.22 -4.02
CA ALA A 387 10.11 0.92 -2.77
C ALA A 387 11.38 0.92 -1.90
N TRP A 388 11.65 2.02 -1.21
CA TRP A 388 12.68 2.11 -0.18
C TRP A 388 12.19 2.94 0.99
N ASN A 389 12.75 2.74 2.17
CA ASN A 389 12.40 3.55 3.32
C ASN A 389 13.21 4.87 3.33
N LEU A 390 12.57 5.96 3.74
CA LEU A 390 13.24 7.11 4.33
C LEU A 390 14.07 6.58 5.51
N SER A 391 15.39 6.79 5.49
CA SER A 391 16.26 6.38 6.58
C SER A 391 16.21 7.41 7.71
N LEU A 392 16.19 6.92 8.96
CA LEU A 392 16.21 7.76 10.15
C LEU A 392 17.19 7.22 11.19
N SER A 393 17.93 8.12 11.83
CA SER A 393 18.69 7.77 13.03
C SER A 393 17.75 7.28 14.14
N ASN A 394 18.14 6.18 14.80
CA ASN A 394 17.37 5.62 15.90
C ASN A 394 17.70 6.29 17.24
N ASP A 395 17.54 7.61 17.28
CA ASP A 395 17.81 8.46 18.44
C ASP A 395 16.81 9.65 18.48
N ALA A 396 16.98 10.52 19.47
CA ALA A 396 16.11 11.69 19.65
C ALA A 396 16.25 12.74 18.53
N GLN A 397 17.33 12.67 17.73
CA GLN A 397 17.63 13.63 16.68
C GLN A 397 16.84 13.34 15.40
N LEU A 398 16.46 12.08 15.16
CA LEU A 398 15.65 11.66 13.99
C LEU A 398 16.25 12.16 12.66
N THR A 399 17.57 12.14 12.54
CA THR A 399 18.31 12.58 11.35
C THR A 399 17.80 11.78 10.16
N SER A 400 17.19 12.46 9.20
CA SER A 400 16.47 11.82 8.10
C SER A 400 17.26 11.92 6.80
N GLN A 401 17.33 10.83 6.04
CA GLN A 401 17.91 10.81 4.70
C GLN A 401 16.96 10.11 3.72
N LEU A 402 16.44 10.88 2.77
CA LEU A 402 15.71 10.35 1.63
C LEU A 402 16.70 10.13 0.50
N TYR A 403 16.92 8.87 0.13
CA TYR A 403 17.67 8.53 -1.07
C TYR A 403 16.82 8.75 -2.32
N ASN A 404 17.47 9.10 -3.42
CA ASN A 404 16.86 9.22 -4.74
C ASN A 404 17.25 8.00 -5.60
N LEU A 405 16.28 7.10 -5.78
CA LEU A 405 16.39 5.92 -6.63
C LEU A 405 15.46 6.05 -7.83
N ASP A 406 15.92 5.57 -8.98
CA ASP A 406 15.15 5.52 -10.22
C ASP A 406 14.96 4.07 -10.66
N VAL A 407 13.89 3.80 -11.42
CA VAL A 407 13.75 2.55 -12.18
C VAL A 407 13.54 2.83 -13.67
N SER A 408 14.26 2.10 -14.50
CA SER A 408 14.23 2.21 -15.96
C SER A 408 14.06 0.85 -16.61
N LEU A 409 13.32 0.80 -17.72
CA LEU A 409 13.13 -0.40 -18.53
C LEU A 409 13.80 -0.21 -19.89
N PHE A 410 14.80 -1.04 -20.18
CA PHE A 410 15.49 -1.07 -21.46
C PHE A 410 15.01 -2.27 -22.28
N ASP A 411 14.68 -2.04 -23.54
CA ASP A 411 14.56 -3.08 -24.56
C ASP A 411 15.98 -3.33 -25.09
N VAL A 412 16.58 -4.42 -24.60
CA VAL A 412 17.98 -4.79 -24.87
C VAL A 412 18.13 -5.29 -26.30
N THR A 413 17.10 -5.94 -26.85
CA THR A 413 17.07 -6.40 -28.24
C THR A 413 17.23 -5.23 -29.21
N ASN A 414 16.55 -4.12 -28.93
CA ASN A 414 16.57 -2.92 -29.79
C ASN A 414 17.47 -1.80 -29.24
N ASN A 415 18.20 -2.05 -28.15
CA ASN A 415 19.10 -1.11 -27.48
C ASN A 415 18.47 0.28 -27.21
N ARG A 416 17.30 0.32 -26.57
CA ARG A 416 16.60 1.58 -26.26
C ARG A 416 15.93 1.56 -24.88
N LEU A 417 15.87 2.73 -24.24
CA LEU A 417 14.99 2.96 -23.08
C LEU A 417 13.53 3.00 -23.56
N VAL A 418 12.64 2.26 -22.90
CA VAL A 418 11.21 2.18 -23.28
C VAL A 418 10.26 2.71 -22.22
N ALA A 419 10.67 2.71 -20.95
CA ALA A 419 9.95 3.32 -19.85
C ALA A 419 10.92 3.70 -18.73
N SER A 420 10.56 4.70 -17.93
CA SER A 420 11.31 5.10 -16.74
C SER A 420 10.39 5.78 -15.73
N SER A 421 10.75 5.70 -14.47
CA SER A 421 10.11 6.37 -13.35
C SER A 421 11.24 6.95 -12.48
N ILE A 422 11.21 8.28 -12.29
CA ILE A 422 12.37 9.10 -11.90
C ILE A 422 11.98 10.25 -10.95
N SER A 423 11.11 10.00 -9.98
CA SER A 423 10.66 11.06 -9.07
C SER A 423 11.78 11.48 -8.11
N PRO A 424 12.08 12.78 -8.01
CA PRO A 424 13.05 13.26 -7.03
C PRO A 424 12.44 13.40 -5.62
N LEU A 425 11.14 13.14 -5.46
CA LEU A 425 10.41 13.41 -4.21
C LEU A 425 9.89 12.16 -3.51
N ASP A 426 9.59 11.10 -4.26
CA ASP A 426 8.92 9.91 -3.75
C ASP A 426 9.95 8.87 -3.26
N ASN A 427 9.48 7.91 -2.46
CA ASN A 427 10.26 6.74 -2.05
C ASN A 427 9.76 5.43 -2.69
N THR A 428 9.13 5.59 -3.86
CA THR A 428 8.65 4.50 -4.69
C THR A 428 8.79 4.90 -6.14
N GLU A 429 9.09 3.98 -7.03
CA GLU A 429 9.07 4.18 -8.48
C GLU A 429 8.30 3.05 -9.15
N ASN A 430 7.52 3.32 -10.20
CA ASN A 430 6.58 2.33 -10.73
C ASN A 430 6.59 2.28 -12.26
N LEU A 431 6.49 1.07 -12.81
CA LEU A 431 6.39 0.83 -14.24
C LEU A 431 5.10 0.07 -14.56
N PHE A 432 4.43 0.52 -15.61
CA PHE A 432 3.29 -0.16 -16.23
C PHE A 432 3.47 -0.10 -17.74
N PHE A 433 3.83 -1.23 -18.37
CA PHE A 433 4.30 -1.23 -19.75
C PHE A 433 3.97 -2.52 -20.50
N ASN A 434 3.44 -2.42 -21.72
CA ASN A 434 3.18 -3.57 -22.59
C ASN A 434 4.47 -4.03 -23.27
N LEU A 435 4.90 -5.25 -22.96
CA LEU A 435 6.12 -5.84 -23.49
C LEU A 435 5.87 -6.41 -24.89
N LEU A 436 6.86 -6.26 -25.77
CA LEU A 436 6.81 -6.81 -27.12
C LEU A 436 7.36 -8.24 -27.09
N VAL A 437 6.57 -9.17 -27.60
CA VAL A 437 6.95 -10.58 -27.71
C VAL A 437 8.26 -10.75 -28.49
N GLY A 438 9.14 -11.62 -28.01
CA GLY A 438 10.44 -11.91 -28.59
C GLY A 438 11.55 -10.93 -28.19
N ASN A 439 11.23 -9.83 -27.50
CA ASN A 439 12.24 -8.92 -26.98
C ASN A 439 12.78 -9.36 -25.61
N ARG A 440 14.04 -9.03 -25.39
CA ARG A 440 14.71 -9.13 -24.10
C ARG A 440 14.74 -7.75 -23.45
N TYR A 441 14.44 -7.73 -22.15
CA TYR A 441 14.38 -6.51 -21.38
C TYR A 441 15.36 -6.53 -20.21
N GLU A 442 15.76 -5.34 -19.79
CA GLU A 442 16.44 -5.07 -18.53
C GLU A 442 15.62 -4.06 -17.75
N MET A 443 15.10 -4.48 -16.60
CA MET A 443 14.64 -3.53 -15.58
C MET A 443 15.86 -3.17 -14.73
N ARG A 444 16.17 -1.88 -14.62
CA ARG A 444 17.36 -1.37 -13.94
C ARG A 444 16.97 -0.38 -12.86
N VAL A 445 17.41 -0.67 -11.63
CA VAL A 445 17.36 0.27 -10.51
C VAL A 445 18.69 1.02 -10.44
N THR A 446 18.65 2.34 -10.32
CA THR A 446 19.83 3.20 -10.19
C THR A 446 19.68 4.15 -9.02
N THR A 447 20.80 4.64 -8.51
CA THR A 447 20.83 5.71 -7.49
C THR A 447 21.37 7.01 -8.07
N ASN A 448 20.70 8.12 -7.77
CA ASN A 448 21.14 9.47 -8.09
C ASN A 448 22.03 10.09 -6.99
N GLU A 449 22.39 9.31 -5.98
CA GLU A 449 23.23 9.78 -4.88
C GLU A 449 24.65 10.11 -5.35
N SER A 450 25.15 11.25 -4.89
CA SER A 450 26.53 11.67 -5.15
C SER A 450 27.56 10.84 -4.35
N THR A 451 27.13 10.27 -3.23
CA THR A 451 27.89 9.39 -2.35
C THR A 451 27.54 7.92 -2.57
N GLU A 452 28.20 7.01 -1.85
CA GLU A 452 27.81 5.60 -1.85
C GLU A 452 26.40 5.44 -1.24
N PHE A 453 25.50 4.80 -2.01
CA PHE A 453 24.21 4.37 -1.50
C PHE A 453 24.42 3.23 -0.51
N SER A 454 23.92 3.39 0.71
CA SER A 454 24.08 2.44 1.81
C SER A 454 22.75 1.93 2.37
N GLY A 455 21.64 2.30 1.73
CA GLY A 455 20.31 1.79 2.08
C GLY A 455 19.98 0.50 1.34
N GLU A 456 18.80 0.00 1.65
CA GLU A 456 18.15 -1.12 0.97
C GLU A 456 16.95 -0.64 0.14
N TYR A 457 16.53 -1.47 -0.81
CA TYR A 457 15.28 -1.30 -1.54
C TYR A 457 14.60 -2.65 -1.71
N ALA A 458 13.30 -2.61 -1.99
CA ALA A 458 12.56 -3.75 -2.54
C ALA A 458 12.04 -3.43 -3.94
N LEU A 459 12.21 -4.34 -4.87
CA LEU A 459 11.61 -4.29 -6.21
C LEU A 459 10.69 -5.50 -6.36
N ALA A 460 9.43 -5.28 -6.70
CA ALA A 460 8.46 -6.34 -6.94
C ALA A 460 7.89 -6.23 -8.36
N TRP A 461 7.60 -7.37 -9.00
CA TRP A 461 7.06 -7.38 -10.34
C TRP A 461 6.09 -8.53 -10.61
N ARG A 462 5.17 -8.28 -11.55
CA ARG A 462 4.44 -9.31 -12.27
C ARG A 462 4.38 -8.98 -13.76
N MET A 463 4.26 -10.02 -14.58
CA MET A 463 4.02 -9.95 -16.00
C MET A 463 2.78 -10.79 -16.30
N ASP A 464 1.68 -10.12 -16.63
CA ASP A 464 0.42 -10.78 -16.92
C ASP A 464 0.10 -10.71 -18.41
N PRO A 465 -0.65 -11.67 -18.98
CA PRO A 465 -1.13 -11.57 -20.35
C PRO A 465 -1.80 -10.22 -20.58
N SER A 466 -1.39 -9.49 -21.61
CA SER A 466 -2.04 -8.23 -21.93
C SER A 466 -3.53 -8.49 -22.19
N PRO A 467 -4.44 -7.64 -21.69
CA PRO A 467 -5.85 -7.83 -21.95
C PRO A 467 -6.06 -7.87 -23.46
N SER A 468 -6.61 -8.97 -23.96
CA SER A 468 -6.98 -9.07 -25.37
C SER A 468 -7.92 -7.91 -25.69
N PRO A 469 -7.74 -7.18 -26.81
CA PRO A 469 -8.71 -6.15 -27.19
C PRO A 469 -10.10 -6.77 -27.17
N VAL A 470 -10.98 -6.29 -26.30
CA VAL A 470 -12.35 -6.79 -26.23
C VAL A 470 -12.92 -6.62 -27.64
N PRO A 471 -13.30 -7.70 -28.34
CA PRO A 471 -13.94 -7.57 -29.64
C PRO A 471 -15.17 -6.71 -29.43
N LEU A 472 -15.25 -5.56 -30.10
CA LEU A 472 -16.45 -4.74 -30.11
C LEU A 472 -17.64 -5.68 -30.30
N PRO A 473 -18.61 -5.75 -29.37
CA PRO A 473 -19.73 -6.66 -29.48
C PRO A 473 -20.34 -6.50 -30.86
N ALA A 474 -20.72 -7.59 -31.54
CA ALA A 474 -21.34 -7.51 -32.87
C ALA A 474 -22.53 -6.52 -32.89
N ALA A 475 -23.15 -6.28 -31.72
CA ALA A 475 -24.14 -5.23 -31.49
C ALA A 475 -23.67 -3.80 -31.82
N ALA A 476 -22.41 -3.43 -31.52
CA ALA A 476 -21.86 -2.11 -31.84
C ALA A 476 -21.69 -1.92 -33.37
N TRP A 477 -21.31 -2.97 -34.09
CA TRP A 477 -21.29 -2.99 -35.55
C TRP A 477 -22.70 -2.96 -36.15
N LEU A 478 -23.66 -3.67 -35.56
CA LEU A 478 -25.07 -3.65 -35.96
C LEU A 478 -25.73 -2.28 -35.72
N PHE A 479 -25.41 -1.61 -34.61
CA PHE A 479 -25.91 -0.27 -34.31
C PHE A 479 -25.30 0.78 -35.24
N GLY A 480 -23.98 0.73 -35.46
CA GLY A 480 -23.28 1.63 -36.38
C GLY A 480 -23.74 1.47 -37.83
N SER A 481 -23.90 0.24 -38.31
CA SER A 481 -24.41 -0.03 -39.67
C SER A 481 -25.90 0.31 -39.80
N GLY A 482 -26.71 0.09 -38.75
CA GLY A 482 -28.11 0.50 -38.70
C GLY A 482 -28.30 2.02 -38.76
N MET A 483 -27.48 2.79 -38.03
CA MET A 483 -27.52 4.26 -38.08
C MET A 483 -27.09 4.82 -39.45
N ALA A 484 -26.05 4.25 -40.06
CA ALA A 484 -25.62 4.63 -41.41
C ALA A 484 -26.70 4.32 -42.46
N GLY A 485 -27.37 3.17 -42.34
CA GLY A 485 -28.51 2.79 -43.19
C GLY A 485 -29.70 3.75 -43.06
N LEU A 486 -30.05 4.15 -41.84
CA LEU A 486 -31.13 5.11 -41.57
C LEU A 486 -30.80 6.51 -42.09
N ALA A 487 -29.54 6.96 -41.97
CA ALA A 487 -29.09 8.24 -42.52
C ALA A 487 -29.10 8.25 -44.06
N ALA A 488 -28.70 7.15 -44.70
CA ALA A 488 -28.76 7.00 -46.16
C ALA A 488 -30.21 6.97 -46.69
N TRP A 489 -31.12 6.33 -45.95
CA TRP A 489 -32.55 6.30 -46.28
C TRP A 489 -33.23 7.66 -46.08
N ALA A 490 -32.90 8.37 -44.99
CA ALA A 490 -33.39 9.72 -44.74
C ALA A 490 -32.91 10.75 -45.79
N ARG A 491 -31.70 10.58 -46.36
CA ARG A 491 -31.21 11.39 -47.48
C ARG A 491 -31.97 11.11 -48.78
N ARG A 492 -32.30 9.86 -49.09
CA ARG A 492 -33.07 9.50 -50.30
C ARG A 492 -34.49 10.07 -50.31
N ARG A 493 -35.12 10.24 -49.15
CA ARG A 493 -36.47 10.83 -49.02
C ARG A 493 -36.52 12.35 -49.16
N ARG A 494 -35.39 13.05 -49.21
CA ARG A 494 -35.34 14.51 -49.42
C ARG A 494 -35.10 14.91 -50.88
N THR A 495 -34.99 13.94 -51.78
CA THR A 495 -34.70 14.14 -53.22
C THR A 495 -35.85 13.70 -54.13
N GLU A 496 -37.05 13.51 -53.60
CA GLU A 496 -38.30 13.37 -54.37
C GLU A 496 -39.20 14.58 -54.17
#